data_AF-A0AAU8FFT6-F1
#
_entry.id   AF-A0AAU8FFT6-F1
#
_cell.length_a   1.000
_cell.length_b   1.000
_cell.length_c   1.000
_cell.angle_alpha   90.00
_cell.angle_beta   90.00
_cell.angle_gamma   90.00
#
_symmetry.space_group_name_H-M   'P 1'
#
loop_
_entity.id
_entity.type
_entity.pdbx_description
1 polymer ?
#
loop_
_entity_poly.entity_id
_entity_poly.type
_entity_poly.pdbx_seq_one_letter_code
_entity_poly.pdbx_strand_id
1 'polypeptide(L)'
;MSTEKYQVFLPDSVLERYSGIYAESNSYNVVRMDGHQLVLANGGAKLVLKPVSETEFIPYDIRTTDTIPRSNQRLIFKDINDNIFLSRRVKDREYNLGYRLTSIDPAIWSKRSGIYEHYGYQMLIGDSKFKSAELYLSTDSVLIIRLKTMGSSNEIPLDVIDSGYALTSGVNSGFGGFNVKFREDDSYHILEFAGLSFRMSK
;
A
#
# COMPACT_ATOMS: atom_id res chain seq x y z
N MET A 1 20.48 -35.86 -9.45
CA MET A 1 19.26 -36.16 -8.68
C MET A 1 18.21 -35.12 -9.06
N SER A 2 17.26 -35.47 -9.91
CA SER A 2 16.14 -34.61 -10.26
C SER A 2 15.11 -34.65 -9.14
N THR A 3 15.01 -33.59 -8.35
CA THR A 3 13.83 -33.38 -7.53
C THR A 3 12.70 -33.01 -8.48
N GLU A 4 11.82 -33.98 -8.77
CA GLU A 4 10.48 -33.69 -9.25
C GLU A 4 9.85 -32.73 -8.24
N LYS A 5 9.79 -31.45 -8.59
CA LYS A 5 9.08 -30.46 -7.80
C LYS A 5 7.61 -30.81 -7.91
N TYR A 6 7.05 -31.41 -6.86
CA TYR A 6 5.60 -31.50 -6.70
C TYR A 6 5.03 -30.09 -6.90
N GLN A 7 4.30 -29.92 -8.00
CA GLN A 7 3.60 -28.69 -8.27
C GLN A 7 2.49 -28.61 -7.24
N VAL A 8 2.63 -27.69 -6.28
CA VAL A 8 1.59 -27.42 -5.30
C VAL A 8 0.45 -26.75 -6.04
N PHE A 9 -0.76 -27.26 -5.83
CA PHE A 9 -2.00 -26.63 -6.29
C PHE A 9 -2.79 -26.25 -5.05
N LEU A 10 -3.17 -24.98 -4.96
CA LEU A 10 -4.01 -24.47 -3.89
C LEU A 10 -5.42 -24.24 -4.45
N PRO A 11 -6.48 -24.53 -3.68
CA PRO A 11 -7.83 -24.13 -4.04
C PRO A 11 -7.94 -22.61 -4.21
N ASP A 12 -8.79 -22.15 -5.11
CA ASP A 12 -9.02 -20.71 -5.35
C ASP A 12 -9.39 -19.97 -4.06
N SER A 13 -10.19 -20.58 -3.17
CA SER A 13 -10.55 -20.01 -1.86
C SER A 13 -9.35 -19.72 -0.96
N VAL A 14 -8.27 -20.51 -1.07
CA VAL A 14 -7.02 -20.28 -0.33
C VAL A 14 -6.24 -19.13 -0.97
N LEU A 15 -6.22 -19.05 -2.30
CA LEU A 15 -5.55 -17.98 -3.04
C LEU A 15 -6.26 -16.63 -2.82
N GLU A 16 -7.58 -16.60 -2.89
CA GLU A 16 -8.43 -15.43 -2.68
C GLU A 16 -8.12 -14.72 -1.36
N ARG A 17 -7.81 -15.47 -0.31
CA ARG A 17 -7.42 -14.93 1.00
C ARG A 17 -6.27 -13.93 0.91
N TYR A 18 -5.35 -14.11 -0.03
CA TYR A 18 -4.19 -13.23 -0.22
C TYR A 18 -4.44 -12.07 -1.19
N SER A 19 -5.60 -12.03 -1.85
CA SER A 19 -5.96 -10.88 -2.67
C SER A 19 -6.13 -9.63 -1.82
N GLY A 20 -5.65 -8.50 -2.33
CA GLY A 20 -5.68 -7.22 -1.63
C GLY A 20 -4.54 -6.30 -2.02
N ILE A 21 -4.54 -5.12 -1.41
CA ILE A 21 -3.51 -4.10 -1.60
C ILE A 21 -2.60 -4.11 -0.38
N TYR A 22 -1.32 -4.32 -0.58
CA TYR A 22 -0.30 -4.38 0.47
C TYR A 22 0.52 -3.10 0.43
N ALA A 23 0.38 -2.25 1.44
CA ALA A 23 0.97 -0.92 1.43
C ALA A 23 2.34 -0.87 2.08
N GLU A 24 3.31 -0.40 1.31
CA GLU A 24 4.62 0.02 1.79
C GLU A 24 4.56 1.50 2.17
N SER A 25 5.70 2.10 2.49
CA SER A 25 5.78 3.50 2.91
C SER A 25 5.58 4.49 1.78
N ASN A 26 5.98 4.14 0.55
CA ASN A 26 6.00 5.05 -0.59
C ASN A 26 5.36 4.41 -1.85
N SER A 27 4.82 3.20 -1.71
CA SER A 27 4.34 2.36 -2.78
C SER A 27 3.35 1.34 -2.22
N TYR A 28 2.73 0.57 -3.10
CA TYR A 28 1.89 -0.54 -2.71
C TYR A 28 1.98 -1.66 -3.74
N ASN A 29 1.73 -2.88 -3.30
CA ASN A 29 1.64 -4.07 -4.13
C ASN A 29 0.18 -4.49 -4.21
N VAL A 30 -0.31 -4.71 -5.42
CA VAL A 30 -1.67 -5.20 -5.66
C VAL A 30 -1.59 -6.68 -5.96
N VAL A 31 -2.17 -7.50 -5.09
CA VAL A 31 -2.31 -8.94 -5.31
C VAL A 31 -3.76 -9.21 -5.73
N ARG A 32 -3.95 -9.80 -6.91
CA ARG A 32 -5.26 -10.18 -7.41
C ARG A 32 -5.23 -11.62 -7.90
N MET A 33 -6.37 -12.27 -7.84
CA MET A 33 -6.59 -13.53 -8.54
C MET A 33 -6.83 -13.27 -10.03
N ASP A 34 -6.19 -14.05 -10.89
CA ASP A 34 -6.30 -13.99 -12.36
C ASP A 34 -6.43 -15.43 -12.87
N GLY A 35 -7.66 -15.92 -13.01
CA GLY A 35 -7.94 -17.35 -13.15
C GLY A 35 -7.61 -18.11 -11.87
N HIS A 36 -6.88 -19.22 -11.97
CA HIS A 36 -6.52 -20.09 -10.83
C HIS A 36 -5.13 -19.77 -10.23
N GLN A 37 -4.71 -18.50 -10.30
CA GLN A 37 -3.39 -18.09 -9.85
C GLN A 37 -3.43 -16.66 -9.30
N LEU A 38 -2.47 -16.36 -8.42
CA LEU A 38 -2.26 -15.00 -7.94
C LEU A 38 -1.31 -14.26 -8.86
N VAL A 39 -1.60 -12.98 -9.06
CA VAL A 39 -0.75 -12.03 -9.74
C VAL A 39 -0.45 -10.89 -8.78
N LEU A 40 0.82 -10.55 -8.66
CA LEU A 40 1.28 -9.34 -8.00
C LEU A 40 1.60 -8.26 -9.02
N ALA A 41 1.05 -7.08 -8.85
CA ALA A 41 1.39 -5.87 -9.60
C ALA A 41 1.94 -4.78 -8.65
N ASN A 42 2.98 -4.07 -9.08
CA ASN A 42 3.48 -2.89 -8.40
C ASN A 42 3.94 -1.90 -9.47
N GLY A 43 3.20 -0.80 -9.61
CA GLY A 43 3.36 0.12 -10.73
C GLY A 43 3.23 -0.61 -12.07
N GLY A 44 4.30 -0.58 -12.89
CA GLY A 44 4.35 -1.26 -14.20
C GLY A 44 4.83 -2.71 -14.18
N ALA A 45 5.28 -3.24 -13.03
CA ALA A 45 5.75 -4.62 -12.94
C ALA A 45 4.59 -5.57 -12.63
N LYS A 46 4.48 -6.70 -13.35
CA LYS A 46 3.50 -7.77 -13.14
C LYS A 46 4.21 -9.11 -12.97
N LEU A 47 3.88 -9.84 -11.91
CA LEU A 47 4.45 -11.15 -11.57
C LEU A 47 3.33 -12.17 -11.38
N VAL A 48 3.50 -13.37 -11.93
CA VAL A 48 2.65 -14.52 -11.60
C VAL A 48 3.24 -15.24 -10.38
N LEU A 49 2.40 -15.59 -9.42
CA LEU A 49 2.82 -16.23 -8.18
C LEU A 49 2.44 -17.71 -8.24
N LYS A 50 3.44 -18.59 -8.28
CA LYS A 50 3.21 -20.05 -8.22
C LYS A 50 3.48 -20.55 -6.80
N PRO A 51 2.55 -21.28 -6.18
CA PRO A 51 2.69 -21.70 -4.79
C PRO A 51 3.80 -22.75 -4.62
N VAL A 52 4.47 -22.66 -3.48
CA VAL A 52 5.41 -23.64 -2.94
C VAL A 52 4.84 -24.26 -1.67
N SER A 53 4.05 -23.49 -0.94
CA SER A 53 3.22 -23.92 0.18
C SER A 53 1.95 -23.06 0.20
N GLU A 54 1.13 -23.23 1.22
CA GLU A 54 -0.09 -22.43 1.40
C GLU A 54 0.19 -20.92 1.55
N THR A 55 1.36 -20.53 2.07
CA THR A 55 1.72 -19.13 2.35
C THR A 55 2.92 -18.61 1.56
N GLU A 56 3.65 -19.49 0.86
CA GLU A 56 4.88 -19.16 0.16
C GLU A 56 4.78 -19.39 -1.35
N PHE A 57 5.26 -18.42 -2.12
CA PHE A 57 5.16 -18.39 -3.57
C PHE A 57 6.51 -18.05 -4.23
N ILE A 58 6.75 -18.65 -5.39
CA ILE A 58 7.82 -18.21 -6.29
C ILE A 58 7.21 -17.18 -7.26
N PRO A 59 7.77 -15.97 -7.34
CA PRO A 59 7.36 -15.00 -8.35
C PRO A 59 7.98 -15.34 -9.71
N TYR A 60 7.19 -15.21 -10.76
CA TYR A 60 7.60 -15.38 -12.15
C TYR A 60 7.40 -14.08 -12.93
N ASP A 61 8.43 -13.64 -13.63
CA ASP A 61 8.33 -12.56 -14.61
C ASP A 61 7.54 -13.02 -15.84
N ILE A 62 6.62 -12.20 -16.31
CA ILE A 62 5.87 -12.45 -17.55
C ILE A 62 6.70 -11.93 -18.72
N ARG A 63 7.07 -12.80 -19.66
CA ARG A 63 7.76 -12.42 -20.91
C ARG A 63 6.94 -12.94 -22.09
N THR A 64 6.25 -12.03 -22.78
CA THR A 64 5.36 -12.33 -23.90
C THR A 64 4.39 -13.47 -23.59
N THR A 65 4.70 -14.70 -23.99
CA THR A 65 3.87 -15.90 -23.80
C THR A 65 4.38 -16.86 -22.74
N ASP A 66 5.54 -16.60 -22.11
CA ASP A 66 6.17 -17.48 -21.13
C ASP A 66 6.42 -16.77 -19.78
N THR A 67 6.72 -17.56 -18.76
CA THR A 67 6.97 -17.11 -17.38
C THR A 67 8.35 -17.57 -16.90
N ILE A 68 9.19 -16.66 -16.44
CA ILE A 68 10.54 -16.99 -15.95
C ILE A 68 10.59 -16.91 -14.42
N PRO A 69 10.99 -17.99 -13.72
CA PRO A 69 11.04 -17.98 -12.26
C PRO A 69 12.16 -17.09 -11.73
N ARG A 70 11.85 -16.30 -10.69
CA ARG A 70 12.86 -15.70 -9.81
C ARG A 70 13.27 -16.71 -8.74
N SER A 71 14.03 -17.73 -9.13
CA SER A 71 14.31 -18.92 -8.31
C SER A 71 14.94 -18.64 -6.94
N ASN A 72 15.67 -17.54 -6.79
CA ASN A 72 16.31 -17.09 -5.54
C ASN A 72 15.42 -16.15 -4.69
N GLN A 73 14.17 -15.93 -5.12
CA GLN A 73 13.19 -15.09 -4.45
C GLN A 73 12.00 -15.93 -3.98
N ARG A 74 11.43 -15.53 -2.85
CA ARG A 74 10.15 -16.02 -2.35
C ARG A 74 9.29 -14.84 -1.93
N LEU A 75 8.00 -14.94 -2.18
CA LEU A 75 6.99 -14.08 -1.58
C LEU A 75 6.27 -14.88 -0.51
N ILE A 76 6.10 -14.30 0.66
CA ILE A 76 5.61 -14.98 1.84
C ILE A 76 4.50 -14.12 2.42
N PHE A 77 3.30 -14.71 2.55
CA PHE A 77 2.19 -14.11 3.26
C PHE A 77 2.23 -14.58 4.71
N LYS A 78 2.07 -13.66 5.66
CA LYS A 78 2.12 -13.95 7.10
C LYS A 78 0.93 -13.32 7.79
N ASP A 79 0.18 -14.13 8.54
CA ASP A 79 -0.84 -13.62 9.44
C ASP A 79 -0.19 -13.10 10.72
N ILE A 80 -0.45 -11.83 11.05
CA ILE A 80 0.03 -11.17 12.27
C ILE A 80 -1.11 -10.29 12.80
N ASN A 81 -1.64 -10.62 13.98
CA ASN A 81 -2.70 -9.86 14.66
C ASN A 81 -3.86 -9.49 13.72
N ASP A 82 -4.49 -10.49 13.10
CA ASP A 82 -5.63 -10.36 12.18
C ASP A 82 -5.36 -9.61 10.87
N ASN A 83 -4.10 -9.25 10.59
CA ASN A 83 -3.69 -8.67 9.31
C ASN A 83 -2.71 -9.57 8.55
N ILE A 84 -2.74 -9.50 7.22
CA ILE A 84 -1.85 -10.26 6.35
C ILE A 84 -0.72 -9.35 5.91
N PHE A 85 0.50 -9.77 6.20
CA PHE A 85 1.73 -9.12 5.76
C PHE A 85 2.30 -9.85 4.55
N LEU A 86 2.76 -9.08 3.57
CA LEU A 86 3.54 -9.59 2.46
C LEU A 86 5.01 -9.30 2.72
N SER A 87 5.85 -10.32 2.62
CA SER A 87 7.30 -10.15 2.62
C SER A 87 7.95 -10.80 1.41
N ARG A 88 9.09 -10.26 1.02
CA ARG A 88 9.95 -10.80 -0.03
C ARG A 88 11.23 -11.29 0.60
N ARG A 89 11.53 -12.58 0.42
CA ARG A 89 12.83 -13.14 0.76
C ARG A 89 13.70 -13.23 -0.49
N VAL A 90 14.92 -12.71 -0.42
CA VAL A 90 15.95 -12.86 -1.46
C VAL A 90 17.18 -13.46 -0.82
N LYS A 91 17.53 -14.70 -1.18
CA LYS A 91 18.52 -15.51 -0.44
C LYS A 91 18.14 -15.57 1.05
N ASP A 92 18.98 -15.03 1.94
CA ASP A 92 18.78 -15.04 3.40
C ASP A 92 18.21 -13.74 3.96
N ARG A 93 17.90 -12.75 3.10
CA ARG A 93 17.36 -11.45 3.53
C ARG A 93 15.87 -11.37 3.28
N GLU A 94 15.13 -10.91 4.29
CA GLU A 94 13.69 -10.68 4.20
C GLU A 94 13.38 -9.18 4.20
N TYR A 95 12.51 -8.77 3.28
CA TYR A 95 12.08 -7.40 3.06
C TYR A 95 10.56 -7.34 3.26
N ASN A 96 10.08 -6.42 4.09
CA ASN A 96 8.65 -6.17 4.26
C ASN A 96 8.12 -5.44 3.01
N LEU A 97 7.03 -5.94 2.42
CA LEU A 97 6.34 -5.35 1.26
C LEU A 97 4.94 -4.80 1.64
N GLY A 98 4.71 -4.57 2.93
CA GLY A 98 3.49 -4.01 3.46
C GLY A 98 2.56 -5.00 4.13
N TYR A 99 1.59 -4.45 4.85
CA TYR A 99 0.41 -5.16 5.32
C TYR A 99 -0.78 -4.85 4.42
N ARG A 100 -1.77 -5.74 4.43
CA ARG A 100 -2.98 -5.58 3.63
C ARG A 100 -3.82 -4.43 4.16
N LEU A 101 -4.10 -3.47 3.29
CA LEU A 101 -5.00 -2.35 3.57
C LEU A 101 -6.45 -2.81 3.65
N THR A 102 -7.21 -2.10 4.47
CA THR A 102 -8.67 -2.19 4.45
C THR A 102 -9.22 -1.60 3.15
N SER A 103 -10.19 -2.27 2.53
CA SER A 103 -10.86 -1.74 1.34
C SER A 103 -11.68 -0.50 1.70
N ILE A 104 -11.67 0.49 0.81
CA ILE A 104 -12.39 1.75 0.98
C ILE A 104 -13.47 1.91 -0.08
N ASP A 105 -14.46 2.78 0.17
CA ASP A 105 -15.41 3.22 -0.84
C ASP A 105 -14.84 4.42 -1.63
N PRO A 106 -14.51 4.25 -2.92
CA PRO A 106 -13.95 5.34 -3.74
C PRO A 106 -14.91 6.52 -3.90
N ALA A 107 -16.24 6.31 -3.84
CA ALA A 107 -17.23 7.36 -4.00
C ALA A 107 -17.25 8.32 -2.79
N ILE A 108 -16.96 7.81 -1.59
CA ILE A 108 -16.82 8.64 -0.38
C ILE A 108 -15.55 9.48 -0.47
N TRP A 109 -14.43 8.85 -0.80
CA TRP A 109 -13.10 9.50 -0.78
C TRP A 109 -12.83 10.43 -1.96
N SER A 110 -13.45 10.19 -3.11
CA SER A 110 -13.36 11.09 -4.26
C SER A 110 -13.89 12.49 -3.95
N LYS A 111 -14.96 12.61 -3.14
CA LYS A 111 -15.52 13.92 -2.72
C LYS A 111 -14.59 14.74 -1.84
N ARG A 112 -13.63 14.08 -1.17
CA ARG A 112 -12.66 14.71 -0.27
C ARG A 112 -11.28 14.82 -0.91
N SER A 113 -11.13 14.36 -2.16
CA SER A 113 -9.87 14.42 -2.88
C SER A 113 -9.63 15.83 -3.39
N GLY A 114 -8.37 16.26 -3.34
CA GLY A 114 -7.93 17.57 -3.77
C GLY A 114 -6.79 18.10 -2.91
N ILE A 115 -6.42 19.35 -3.15
CA ILE A 115 -5.27 19.99 -2.50
C ILE A 115 -5.74 20.75 -1.28
N TYR A 116 -5.23 20.35 -0.11
CA TYR A 116 -5.43 21.02 1.16
C TYR A 116 -4.22 21.90 1.45
N GLU A 117 -4.45 23.21 1.58
CA GLU A 117 -3.40 24.17 1.91
C GLU A 117 -3.16 24.18 3.42
N HIS A 118 -1.89 24.24 3.82
CA HIS A 118 -1.55 24.34 5.23
C HIS A 118 -2.15 25.60 5.85
N TYR A 119 -2.71 25.48 7.04
CA TYR A 119 -3.18 26.61 7.83
C TYR A 119 -2.87 26.42 9.32
N GLY A 120 -2.73 27.55 10.02
CA GLY A 120 -2.35 27.54 11.43
C GLY A 120 -0.84 27.49 11.63
N TYR A 121 -0.43 26.99 12.79
CA TYR A 121 0.96 27.06 13.24
C TYR A 121 1.74 25.80 12.85
N GLN A 122 2.92 26.02 12.26
CA GLN A 122 3.95 24.99 12.10
C GLN A 122 5.23 25.47 12.80
N MET A 123 5.77 24.64 13.70
CA MET A 123 7.07 24.91 14.33
C MET A 123 8.18 25.04 13.26
N LEU A 124 9.05 26.03 13.44
CA LEU A 124 10.16 26.33 12.53
C LEU A 124 11.39 25.42 12.71
N ILE A 125 11.29 24.34 13.51
CA ILE A 125 12.45 23.51 13.86
C ILE A 125 12.56 22.34 12.88
N GLY A 126 13.61 22.37 12.03
CA GLY A 126 13.89 21.37 11.00
C GLY A 126 13.47 21.84 9.59
N ASP A 127 14.27 21.48 8.59
CA ASP A 127 14.24 22.06 7.22
C ASP A 127 12.97 21.77 6.39
N SER A 128 12.04 20.96 6.90
CA SER A 128 10.85 20.53 6.15
C SER A 128 9.60 21.30 6.57
N LYS A 129 9.39 22.48 5.97
CA LYS A 129 8.08 23.16 6.04
C LYS A 129 7.09 22.51 5.10
N PHE A 130 5.90 22.14 5.59
CA PHE A 130 4.82 21.62 4.76
C PHE A 130 4.08 22.79 4.11
N LYS A 131 3.78 22.67 2.82
CA LYS A 131 3.02 23.65 2.06
C LYS A 131 1.57 23.21 1.94
N SER A 132 1.38 21.97 1.49
CA SER A 132 0.08 21.41 1.23
C SER A 132 0.09 19.89 1.42
N ALA A 133 -1.10 19.35 1.59
CA ALA A 133 -1.38 17.93 1.54
C ALA A 133 -2.40 17.71 0.42
N GLU A 134 -2.05 16.94 -0.59
CA GLU A 134 -3.00 16.53 -1.63
C GLU A 134 -3.51 15.13 -1.30
N LEU A 135 -4.83 14.98 -1.22
CA LEU A 135 -5.48 13.70 -1.05
C LEU A 135 -6.02 13.24 -2.41
N TYR A 136 -5.71 12.03 -2.84
CA TYR A 136 -6.27 11.47 -4.08
C TYR A 136 -6.37 9.96 -4.02
N LEU A 137 -7.17 9.40 -4.93
CA LEU A 137 -7.27 7.96 -5.15
C LEU A 137 -6.34 7.55 -6.29
N SER A 138 -5.56 6.51 -6.08
CA SER A 138 -4.81 5.86 -7.16
C SER A 138 -5.75 5.13 -8.13
N THR A 139 -5.22 4.69 -9.27
CA THR A 139 -5.96 3.85 -10.23
C THR A 139 -6.47 2.54 -9.64
N ASP A 140 -5.82 2.04 -8.57
CA ASP A 140 -6.21 0.83 -7.85
C ASP A 140 -7.13 1.13 -6.66
N SER A 141 -7.67 2.35 -6.57
CA SER A 141 -8.52 2.81 -5.46
C SER A 141 -7.81 2.83 -4.10
N VAL A 142 -6.51 3.12 -4.09
CA VAL A 142 -5.75 3.37 -2.86
C VAL A 142 -5.85 4.85 -2.51
N LEU A 143 -6.26 5.18 -1.29
CA LEU A 143 -6.17 6.55 -0.81
C LEU A 143 -4.71 6.91 -0.55
N ILE A 144 -4.23 7.96 -1.19
CA ILE A 144 -2.85 8.43 -1.07
C ILE A 144 -2.87 9.88 -0.58
N ILE A 145 -2.00 10.17 0.39
CA ILE A 145 -1.64 11.54 0.73
C ILE A 145 -0.30 11.89 0.07
N ARG A 146 -0.27 12.96 -0.71
CA ARG A 146 0.95 13.58 -1.20
C ARG A 146 1.26 14.81 -0.36
N LEU A 147 2.28 14.70 0.47
CA LEU A 147 2.77 15.77 1.31
C LEU A 147 3.81 16.58 0.55
N LYS A 148 3.51 17.85 0.30
CA LYS A 148 4.43 18.78 -0.35
C LYS A 148 5.16 19.62 0.70
N THR A 149 6.48 19.54 0.71
CA THR A 149 7.33 20.39 1.54
C THR A 149 7.99 21.50 0.71
N MET A 150 8.82 22.34 1.34
CA MET A 150 9.63 23.33 0.62
C MET A 150 10.63 22.69 -0.36
N GLY A 151 11.11 21.47 -0.10
CA GLY A 151 12.19 20.84 -0.88
C GLY A 151 11.87 19.47 -1.45
N SER A 152 10.74 18.86 -1.11
CA SER A 152 10.39 17.50 -1.54
C SER A 152 8.88 17.27 -1.61
N SER A 153 8.50 16.16 -2.22
CA SER A 153 7.14 15.63 -2.22
C SER A 153 7.20 14.16 -1.84
N ASN A 154 6.32 13.73 -0.94
CA ASN A 154 6.24 12.33 -0.50
C ASN A 154 4.82 11.84 -0.70
N GLU A 155 4.66 10.71 -1.39
CA GLU A 155 3.38 10.03 -1.59
C GLU A 155 3.32 8.83 -0.67
N ILE A 156 2.26 8.76 0.15
CA ILE A 156 2.13 7.76 1.19
C ILE A 156 0.71 7.17 1.11
N PRO A 157 0.57 5.85 0.90
CA PRO A 157 -0.72 5.18 1.01
C PRO A 157 -1.30 5.33 2.42
N LEU A 158 -2.61 5.45 2.53
CA LEU A 158 -3.32 5.55 3.80
C LEU A 158 -4.06 4.26 4.11
N ASP A 159 -3.90 3.76 5.34
CA ASP A 159 -4.76 2.75 5.92
C ASP A 159 -5.94 3.43 6.59
N VAL A 160 -7.09 3.38 5.92
CA VAL A 160 -8.32 4.01 6.38
C VAL A 160 -8.98 3.12 7.42
N ILE A 161 -9.14 3.65 8.63
CA ILE A 161 -9.79 2.95 9.74
C ILE A 161 -11.27 3.26 9.76
N ASP A 162 -11.63 4.54 9.57
CA ASP A 162 -13.00 4.99 9.43
C ASP A 162 -13.09 6.29 8.62
N SER A 163 -14.30 6.83 8.46
CA SER A 163 -14.51 8.05 7.68
C SER A 163 -13.81 9.30 8.24
N GLY A 164 -13.46 9.35 9.52
CA GLY A 164 -12.77 10.47 10.16
C GLY A 164 -11.27 10.23 10.39
N TYR A 165 -10.77 9.03 10.14
CA TYR A 165 -9.44 8.62 10.60
C TYR A 165 -8.74 7.61 9.69
N ALA A 166 -7.46 7.88 9.44
CA ALA A 166 -6.54 6.97 8.76
C ALA A 166 -5.14 7.04 9.38
N LEU A 167 -4.31 6.07 9.04
CA LEU A 167 -2.88 6.05 9.34
C LEU A 167 -2.08 6.10 8.04
N THR A 168 -0.94 6.77 8.05
CA THR A 168 0.04 6.61 6.97
C THR A 168 0.64 5.21 7.00
N SER A 169 0.76 4.58 5.83
CA SER A 169 1.29 3.23 5.67
C SER A 169 2.82 3.17 5.76
N GLY A 170 3.35 1.96 5.85
CA GLY A 170 4.78 1.68 5.82
C GLY A 170 5.37 1.35 7.18
N VAL A 171 5.67 0.06 7.38
CA VAL A 171 6.38 -0.41 8.57
C VAL A 171 7.83 0.08 8.53
N ASN A 172 8.30 0.67 9.64
CA ASN A 172 9.67 1.20 9.79
C ASN A 172 10.05 2.34 8.82
N SER A 173 9.08 3.14 8.37
CA SER A 173 9.35 4.30 7.51
C SER A 173 9.28 5.62 8.27
N GLY A 174 9.98 6.65 7.78
CA GLY A 174 10.03 7.95 8.43
C GLY A 174 8.68 8.65 8.59
N PHE A 175 7.70 8.28 7.75
CA PHE A 175 6.33 8.79 7.83
C PHE A 175 5.29 7.68 8.06
N GLY A 176 5.68 6.50 8.52
CA GLY A 176 4.75 5.39 8.78
C GLY A 176 4.09 5.51 10.15
N GLY A 177 2.78 5.21 10.23
CA GLY A 177 2.03 5.18 11.48
C GLY A 177 1.63 6.55 12.03
N PHE A 178 1.68 7.61 11.22
CA PHE A 178 1.18 8.92 11.61
C PHE A 178 -0.33 9.02 11.40
N ASN A 179 -0.97 9.69 12.35
CA ASN A 179 -2.40 9.95 12.32
C ASN A 179 -2.74 10.95 11.21
N VAL A 180 -3.74 10.58 10.40
CA VAL A 180 -4.43 11.45 9.46
C VAL A 180 -5.88 11.54 9.90
N LYS A 181 -6.35 12.75 10.22
CA LYS A 181 -7.75 12.98 10.62
C LYS A 181 -8.46 13.81 9.57
N PHE A 182 -9.72 13.47 9.32
CA PHE A 182 -10.58 14.15 8.39
C PHE A 182 -11.75 14.76 9.14
N ARG A 183 -11.97 16.06 8.92
CA ARG A 183 -13.10 16.82 9.46
C ARG A 183 -13.66 17.72 8.39
N GLU A 184 -14.80 18.33 8.68
CA GLU A 184 -15.37 19.36 7.85
C GLU A 184 -16.11 20.39 8.70
N ASP A 185 -16.16 21.61 8.21
CA ASP A 185 -17.05 22.67 8.70
C ASP A 185 -17.93 23.16 7.54
N ASP A 186 -18.65 24.27 7.72
CA ASP A 186 -19.58 24.80 6.70
C ASP A 186 -18.90 25.21 5.39
N SER A 187 -17.59 25.52 5.42
CA SER A 187 -16.85 26.12 4.29
C SER A 187 -15.67 25.27 3.80
N TYR A 188 -15.15 24.37 4.63
CA TYR A 188 -13.90 23.66 4.37
C TYR A 188 -13.99 22.17 4.68
N HIS A 189 -13.29 21.39 3.88
CA HIS A 189 -12.73 20.11 4.29
C HIS A 189 -11.42 20.36 5.04
N ILE A 190 -11.22 19.66 6.15
CA ILE A 190 -10.05 19.80 7.02
C ILE A 190 -9.33 18.46 7.12
N LEU A 191 -8.02 18.48 6.92
CA LEU A 191 -7.12 17.36 7.08
C LEU A 191 -6.09 17.71 8.16
N GLU A 192 -5.93 16.86 9.17
CA GLU A 192 -4.84 16.96 10.13
C GLU A 192 -3.84 15.84 9.86
N PHE A 193 -2.55 16.17 9.72
CA PHE A 193 -1.46 15.20 9.58
C PHE A 193 -0.35 15.55 10.57
N ALA A 194 0.01 14.59 11.44
CA ALA A 194 1.10 14.77 12.42
C ALA A 194 0.95 16.05 13.31
N GLY A 195 -0.28 16.47 13.57
CA GLY A 195 -0.58 17.70 14.33
C GLY A 195 -0.59 19.00 13.52
N LEU A 196 -0.27 18.94 12.23
CA LEU A 196 -0.42 20.06 11.30
C LEU A 196 -1.80 20.04 10.66
N SER A 197 -2.37 21.21 10.42
CA SER A 197 -3.72 21.36 9.87
C SER A 197 -3.66 21.88 8.43
N PHE A 198 -4.49 21.29 7.58
CA PHE A 198 -4.63 21.64 6.17
C PHE A 198 -6.11 21.77 5.82
N ARG A 199 -6.46 22.66 4.90
CA ARG A 199 -7.87 22.87 4.50
C ARG A 199 -8.04 23.03 3.01
N MET A 200 -9.16 22.56 2.50
CA MET A 200 -9.61 22.71 1.12
C MET A 200 -11.03 23.26 1.15
N SER A 201 -11.33 24.29 0.36
CA SER A 201 -12.71 24.82 0.26
C SER A 201 -13.66 23.77 -0.31
N LYS A 202 -14.91 23.76 0.17
CA LYS A 202 -15.99 22.94 -0.37
C LYS A 202 -16.49 23.42 -1.73
#